data_AF-A0AAF0Y1P7-F1
#
_entry.id   AF-A0AAF0Y1P7-F1
#
_cell.length_a   1.000
_cell.length_b   1.000
_cell.length_c   1.000
_cell.angle_alpha   90.00
_cell.angle_beta   90.00
_cell.angle_gamma   90.00
#
_symmetry.space_group_name_H-M   'P 1'
#
loop_
_entity.id
_entity.type
_entity.pdbx_description
1 polymer ?
#
loop_
_entity_poly.entity_id
_entity_poly.type
_entity_poly.pdbx_seq_one_letter_code
_entity_poly.pdbx_strand_id
1 'polypeptide(L)'
;MACPVAHDKQASPPPGHPELTPTPTDTPNGLTTPGFEPNAPASVVPSNEVTLAALLYESGADGRTVDDWPLPEDLDFSRPVSELLRKGTQRAHVAAEHSAGAVALTNGELELQEYIRWLAILWRVYDALERGLDEHATNQTLAPTYNPSLLARAPELAADITYLLPRLPSYVTKPTSPPLKGTEAVPLPPFKLPPFLEEVFVNTPAPLEVYLGRIRDLSRNADLAPRLLAHAYVRYLGDLSGGQVIGARLRKAYGLTGLDGRRFYYFDLLNDTSAAETGEETVGERKKKLNEVKAWYRRGMDEGAGEDEKLKAAEVREANVAFVLNTHLFSLIQPPSDKKLRYFELRDKENERRANLEKPRRTWWRTIQQTVYFFLALLFGLFLTQIAVPFVAPHIAPHYQQHVQPVVDSTIAPWWNDKVSPWWHNHGWPILEKQMAKSRRSFI
;
A
#
# COMPACT_ATOMS: atom_id res chain seq x y z
N MET A 1 4.79 4.76 70.31
CA MET A 1 5.15 3.33 70.35
C MET A 1 4.52 2.70 69.11
N ALA A 2 5.11 2.72 67.91
CA ALA A 2 6.32 2.05 67.43
C ALA A 2 6.22 0.50 67.41
N CYS A 3 5.74 -0.03 66.27
CA CYS A 3 6.19 -1.24 65.51
C CYS A 3 6.22 -2.63 66.20
N PRO A 4 6.52 -3.75 65.48
CA PRO A 4 6.13 -4.21 64.13
C PRO A 4 5.91 -5.76 64.04
N VAL A 5 5.34 -6.30 62.95
CA VAL A 5 5.55 -7.70 62.43
C VAL A 5 5.03 -7.73 60.98
N ALA A 6 5.56 -8.37 59.94
CA ALA A 6 6.85 -8.88 59.48
C ALA A 6 6.59 -9.33 58.02
N HIS A 7 7.48 -8.98 57.08
CA HIS A 7 7.45 -9.53 55.72
C HIS A 7 8.06 -10.94 55.75
N ASP A 8 7.37 -11.91 55.19
CA ASP A 8 7.97 -13.21 54.86
C ASP A 8 8.23 -13.31 53.36
N LYS A 9 9.45 -13.74 53.03
CA LYS A 9 9.99 -13.93 51.68
C LYS A 9 10.10 -15.43 51.41
N GLN A 10 9.97 -15.79 50.14
CA GLN A 10 10.33 -17.07 49.50
C GLN A 10 9.23 -18.15 49.46
N ALA A 11 8.47 -18.13 48.37
CA ALA A 11 8.00 -19.35 47.73
C ALA A 11 8.82 -19.53 46.42
N SER A 12 9.51 -20.66 46.30
CA SER A 12 10.32 -21.01 45.12
C SER A 12 9.43 -21.39 43.92
N PRO A 13 9.80 -21.04 42.67
CA PRO A 13 9.08 -21.47 41.48
C PRO A 13 9.44 -22.92 41.07
N PRO A 14 8.58 -23.61 40.31
CA PRO A 14 8.80 -25.00 39.88
C PRO A 14 9.94 -25.10 38.84
N PRO A 15 10.64 -26.26 38.75
CA PRO A 15 11.81 -26.39 37.90
C PRO A 15 11.42 -26.68 36.44
N GLY A 16 11.99 -25.91 35.50
CA GLY A 16 11.90 -26.28 34.08
C GLY A 16 11.94 -25.17 33.03
N HIS A 17 12.71 -24.09 33.19
CA HIS A 17 13.02 -23.18 32.06
C HIS A 17 14.46 -22.65 32.13
N PRO A 18 15.19 -22.60 31.00
CA PRO A 18 16.55 -22.08 30.95
C PRO A 18 16.55 -20.54 31.07
N GLU A 19 17.34 -20.04 32.02
CA GLU A 19 17.53 -18.62 32.29
C GLU A 19 18.49 -18.02 31.25
N LEU A 20 17.96 -17.22 30.32
CA LEU A 20 18.77 -16.40 29.40
C LEU A 20 18.81 -14.97 29.93
N THR A 21 19.96 -14.58 30.48
CA THR A 21 20.27 -13.19 30.84
C THR A 21 20.68 -12.41 29.59
N PRO A 22 20.02 -11.27 29.25
CA PRO A 22 20.50 -10.41 28.18
C PRO A 22 21.54 -9.40 28.70
N THR A 23 22.70 -9.38 28.04
CA THR A 23 23.75 -8.36 28.23
C THR A 23 23.34 -7.05 27.52
N PRO A 24 23.45 -5.87 28.14
CA PRO A 24 23.13 -4.61 27.49
C PRO A 24 24.25 -4.19 26.54
N THR A 25 23.91 -3.86 25.29
CA THR A 25 24.81 -3.20 24.34
C THR A 25 24.33 -1.78 24.08
N ASP A 26 25.13 -0.82 24.53
CA ASP A 26 24.96 0.61 24.28
C ASP A 26 25.14 0.95 22.80
N THR A 27 24.19 1.69 22.21
CA THR A 27 24.45 2.63 21.12
C THR A 27 23.40 3.76 21.15
N PRO A 28 23.80 5.04 21.26
CA PRO A 28 22.86 6.16 21.22
C PRO A 28 22.84 6.78 19.82
N ASN A 29 21.65 6.84 19.20
CA ASN A 29 21.14 7.97 18.40
C ASN A 29 19.88 7.59 17.62
N GLY A 30 18.72 7.90 18.21
CA GLY A 30 17.40 7.91 17.61
C GLY A 30 16.44 8.43 18.68
N LEU A 31 15.59 9.41 18.36
CA LEU A 31 14.64 10.00 19.31
C LEU A 31 13.89 8.90 20.08
N THR A 32 14.25 8.71 21.35
CA THR A 32 13.55 7.84 22.28
C THR A 32 12.31 8.58 22.79
N THR A 33 11.12 8.14 22.39
CA THR A 33 9.92 8.39 23.19
C THR A 33 10.08 7.67 24.53
N PRO A 34 9.87 8.32 25.68
CA PRO A 34 10.04 7.69 26.98
C PRO A 34 9.08 6.51 27.16
N GLY A 35 9.66 5.31 27.33
CA GLY A 35 9.15 4.23 28.18
C GLY A 35 7.74 3.68 27.93
N PHE A 36 7.52 3.02 26.79
CA PHE A 36 6.70 1.80 26.76
C PHE A 36 7.45 0.80 25.89
N GLU A 37 8.25 -0.08 26.51
CA GLU A 37 8.92 -1.15 25.77
C GLU A 37 7.88 -2.06 25.11
N PRO A 38 7.92 -2.25 23.77
CA PRO A 38 7.20 -3.36 23.16
C PRO A 38 7.94 -4.65 23.51
N ASN A 39 7.58 -5.25 24.64
CA ASN A 39 7.99 -6.59 25.04
C ASN A 39 6.79 -7.54 25.04
N ALA A 40 5.98 -7.49 23.97
CA ALA A 40 4.97 -8.52 23.75
C ALA A 40 5.66 -9.72 23.08
N PRO A 41 5.75 -10.90 23.73
CA PRO A 41 6.11 -12.12 23.02
C PRO A 41 5.11 -12.35 21.88
N ALA A 42 5.54 -13.04 20.82
CA ALA A 42 4.60 -13.52 19.81
C ALA A 42 3.44 -14.26 20.51
N SER A 43 2.21 -14.05 20.04
CA SER A 43 1.01 -14.79 20.49
C SER A 43 1.38 -16.24 20.81
N VAL A 44 1.10 -16.68 22.03
CA VAL A 44 1.37 -18.05 22.45
C VAL A 44 0.24 -18.96 21.97
N VAL A 45 -0.94 -18.40 21.73
CA VAL A 45 -2.06 -19.11 21.10
C VAL A 45 -1.68 -19.50 19.67
N PRO A 46 -1.69 -20.82 19.34
CA PRO A 46 -1.50 -21.29 17.99
C PRO A 46 -2.56 -20.68 17.05
N SER A 47 -2.15 -20.26 15.86
CA SER A 47 -3.06 -19.58 14.92
C SER A 47 -4.28 -20.43 14.52
N ASN A 48 -4.23 -21.77 14.67
CA ASN A 48 -5.36 -22.68 14.43
C ASN A 48 -6.33 -22.82 15.61
N GLU A 49 -6.01 -22.26 16.77
CA GLU A 49 -6.79 -22.39 18.02
C GLU A 49 -7.26 -21.03 18.57
N VAL A 50 -7.08 -19.96 17.78
CA VAL A 50 -7.48 -18.61 18.16
C VAL A 50 -9.00 -18.54 18.37
N THR A 51 -9.39 -18.07 19.56
CA THR A 51 -10.78 -17.75 19.91
C THR A 51 -10.83 -16.36 20.56
N LEU A 52 -11.96 -15.66 20.49
CA LEU A 52 -12.10 -14.35 21.14
C LEU A 52 -11.78 -14.43 22.65
N ALA A 53 -12.20 -15.49 23.33
CA ALA A 53 -11.90 -15.69 24.75
C ALA A 53 -10.39 -15.85 25.01
N ALA A 54 -9.69 -16.63 24.18
CA ALA A 54 -8.23 -16.78 24.30
C ALA A 54 -7.50 -15.46 24.03
N LEU A 55 -7.96 -14.68 23.03
CA LEU A 55 -7.41 -13.36 22.73
C LEU A 55 -7.62 -12.36 23.87
N LEU A 56 -8.81 -12.35 24.46
CA LEU A 56 -9.13 -11.52 25.62
C LEU A 56 -8.26 -11.92 26.82
N TYR A 57 -8.06 -13.21 27.04
CA TYR A 57 -7.19 -13.70 28.11
C TYR A 57 -5.72 -13.28 27.91
N GLU A 58 -5.15 -13.44 26.71
CA GLU A 58 -3.76 -13.02 26.42
C GLU A 58 -3.55 -11.51 26.61
N SER A 59 -4.61 -10.70 26.42
CA SER A 59 -4.54 -9.25 26.60
C SER A 59 -4.51 -8.79 28.07
N GLY A 60 -4.68 -9.71 29.03
CA GLY A 60 -4.79 -9.40 30.45
C GLY A 60 -6.20 -9.01 30.90
N ALA A 61 -7.22 -9.25 30.07
CA ALA A 61 -8.61 -9.21 30.52
C ALA A 61 -8.95 -10.53 31.24
N ASP A 62 -9.91 -10.51 32.17
CA ASP A 62 -10.36 -11.70 32.94
C ASP A 62 -11.02 -12.81 32.08
N GLY A 63 -10.98 -12.66 30.76
CA GLY A 63 -11.30 -13.70 29.77
C GLY A 63 -12.79 -13.91 29.49
N ARG A 64 -13.69 -13.09 30.07
CA ARG A 64 -15.14 -13.31 29.97
C ARG A 64 -15.84 -12.38 28.98
N THR A 65 -15.53 -11.09 28.99
CA THR A 65 -16.17 -10.11 28.09
C THR A 65 -15.19 -9.02 27.63
N VAL A 66 -15.51 -8.33 26.54
CA VAL A 66 -14.76 -7.14 26.09
C VAL A 66 -14.84 -6.01 27.12
N ASP A 67 -15.92 -5.97 27.91
CA ASP A 67 -16.13 -4.95 28.93
C ASP A 67 -15.19 -5.11 30.14
N ASP A 68 -14.50 -6.24 30.24
CA ASP A 68 -13.47 -6.50 31.26
C ASP A 68 -12.07 -6.04 30.82
N TRP A 69 -11.91 -5.54 29.57
CA TRP A 69 -10.61 -5.18 29.02
C TRP A 69 -9.93 -4.03 29.79
N PRO A 70 -8.76 -4.19 30.41
CA PRO A 70 -8.18 -3.17 31.27
C PRO A 70 -7.88 -1.87 30.52
N LEU A 71 -8.36 -0.74 31.06
CA LEU A 71 -8.08 0.59 30.55
C LEU A 71 -6.99 1.27 31.39
N PRO A 72 -6.13 2.11 30.80
CA PRO A 72 -5.17 2.91 31.56
C PRO A 72 -5.89 3.79 32.60
N GLU A 73 -5.41 3.80 33.84
CA GLU A 73 -6.01 4.53 34.96
C GLU A 73 -6.03 6.05 34.74
N ASP A 74 -5.17 6.56 33.86
CA ASP A 74 -4.99 7.98 33.56
C ASP A 74 -5.83 8.45 32.35
N LEU A 75 -6.80 7.65 31.88
CA LEU A 75 -7.77 8.09 30.87
C LEU A 75 -8.84 8.99 31.50
N ASP A 76 -8.91 10.24 31.01
CA ASP A 76 -9.90 11.24 31.40
C ASP A 76 -11.09 11.20 30.44
N PHE A 77 -12.18 10.52 30.81
CA PHE A 77 -13.35 10.29 29.93
C PHE A 77 -14.17 11.56 29.61
N SER A 78 -13.87 12.69 30.25
CA SER A 78 -14.38 14.00 29.84
C SER A 78 -13.77 14.48 28.51
N ARG A 79 -12.68 13.86 28.05
CA ARG A 79 -12.02 14.20 26.79
C ARG A 79 -12.79 13.66 25.58
N PRO A 80 -12.55 14.24 24.38
CA PRO A 80 -13.09 13.71 23.14
C PRO A 80 -12.63 12.27 22.88
N VAL A 81 -13.50 11.44 22.31
CA VAL A 81 -13.23 10.02 22.12
C VAL A 81 -12.04 9.77 21.19
N SER A 82 -11.80 10.66 20.24
CA SER A 82 -10.64 10.58 19.34
C SER A 82 -9.30 10.69 20.08
N GLU A 83 -9.25 11.44 21.18
CA GLU A 83 -8.08 11.55 22.06
C GLU A 83 -7.93 10.30 22.93
N LEU A 84 -9.05 9.83 23.50
CA LEU A 84 -9.11 8.61 24.32
C LEU A 84 -8.69 7.38 23.54
N LEU A 85 -9.19 7.21 22.31
CA LEU A 85 -8.79 6.13 21.40
C LEU A 85 -7.30 6.20 21.11
N ARG A 86 -6.76 7.38 20.76
CA ARG A 86 -5.32 7.54 20.49
C ARG A 86 -4.46 7.14 21.69
N LYS A 87 -4.82 7.62 22.90
CA LYS A 87 -4.06 7.35 24.13
C LYS A 87 -4.23 5.90 24.60
N GLY A 88 -5.47 5.44 24.64
CA GLY A 88 -5.86 4.12 25.15
C GLY A 88 -5.41 2.95 24.27
N THR A 89 -5.11 3.16 22.99
CA THR A 89 -4.63 2.11 22.08
C THR A 89 -3.15 2.19 21.75
N GLN A 90 -2.39 3.13 22.35
CA GLN A 90 -0.99 3.37 21.99
C GLN A 90 -0.12 2.11 22.13
N ARG A 91 -0.29 1.35 23.22
CA ARG A 91 0.46 0.11 23.46
C ARG A 91 0.17 -0.97 22.41
N ALA A 92 -1.11 -1.16 22.10
CA ALA A 92 -1.54 -2.15 21.10
C ALA A 92 -1.06 -1.78 19.69
N HIS A 93 -1.04 -0.47 19.36
CA HIS A 93 -0.50 0.04 18.10
C HIS A 93 0.99 -0.30 17.93
N VAL A 94 1.83 -0.01 18.93
CA VAL A 94 3.28 -0.29 18.86
C VAL A 94 3.53 -1.79 18.68
N ALA A 95 2.78 -2.64 19.40
CA ALA A 95 2.89 -4.09 19.25
C ALA A 95 2.55 -4.55 17.82
N ALA A 96 1.47 -4.03 17.22
CA ALA A 96 1.06 -4.38 15.87
C ALA A 96 2.12 -4.01 14.81
N GLU A 97 2.72 -2.82 14.91
CA GLU A 97 3.74 -2.32 13.98
C GLU A 97 5.03 -3.17 13.97
N HIS A 98 5.33 -3.83 15.08
CA HIS A 98 6.55 -4.63 15.25
C HIS A 98 6.34 -6.12 14.96
N SER A 99 5.12 -6.52 14.59
CA SER A 99 4.84 -7.91 14.19
C SER A 99 5.60 -8.29 12.91
N ALA A 100 6.07 -9.54 12.83
CA ALA A 100 6.85 -10.02 11.68
C ALA A 100 6.11 -9.86 10.34
N GLY A 101 4.80 -10.12 10.31
CA GLY A 101 3.96 -9.93 9.12
C GLY A 101 3.84 -8.47 8.70
N ALA A 102 3.65 -7.55 9.65
CA ALA A 102 3.60 -6.11 9.36
C ALA A 102 4.96 -5.60 8.84
N VAL A 103 6.07 -6.08 9.41
CA VAL A 103 7.43 -5.75 8.93
C VAL A 103 7.65 -6.27 7.51
N ALA A 104 7.30 -7.52 7.22
CA ALA A 104 7.44 -8.10 5.89
C ALA A 104 6.59 -7.36 4.83
N LEU A 105 5.34 -7.05 5.17
CA LEU A 105 4.44 -6.27 4.31
C LEU A 105 5.00 -4.87 4.06
N THR A 106 5.35 -4.16 5.12
CA THR A 106 5.85 -2.79 5.01
C THR A 106 7.16 -2.76 4.24
N ASN A 107 8.07 -3.71 4.39
CA ASN A 107 9.32 -3.78 3.61
C ASN A 107 9.14 -4.22 2.15
N GLY A 108 7.92 -4.58 1.74
CA GLY A 108 7.62 -5.05 0.38
C GLY A 108 8.29 -6.39 0.08
N GLU A 109 8.44 -7.23 1.10
CA GLU A 109 9.12 -8.53 1.02
C GLU A 109 8.18 -9.66 0.58
N LEU A 110 6.86 -9.40 0.56
CA LEU A 110 5.88 -10.39 0.15
C LEU A 110 5.97 -10.68 -1.34
N GLU A 111 5.89 -11.96 -1.69
CA GLU A 111 5.66 -12.37 -3.07
C GLU A 111 4.29 -11.88 -3.56
N LEU A 112 4.13 -11.74 -4.87
CA LEU A 112 2.88 -11.23 -5.45
C LEU A 112 1.67 -12.10 -5.07
N GLN A 113 1.83 -13.42 -5.07
CA GLN A 113 0.78 -14.36 -4.70
C GLN A 113 0.34 -14.15 -3.25
N GLU A 114 1.32 -14.01 -2.36
CA GLU A 114 1.08 -13.76 -0.93
C GLU A 114 0.44 -12.39 -0.70
N TYR A 115 0.87 -11.36 -1.42
CA TYR A 115 0.24 -10.05 -1.35
C TYR A 115 -1.23 -10.08 -1.81
N ILE A 116 -1.54 -10.79 -2.90
CA ILE A 116 -2.93 -10.97 -3.35
C ILE A 116 -3.74 -11.71 -2.28
N ARG A 117 -3.16 -12.72 -1.64
CA ARG A 117 -3.79 -13.45 -0.53
C ARG A 117 -4.05 -12.55 0.68
N TRP A 118 -3.10 -11.70 1.03
CA TRP A 118 -3.27 -10.68 2.06
C TRP A 118 -4.39 -9.68 1.73
N LEU A 119 -4.45 -9.19 0.48
CA LEU A 119 -5.56 -8.33 0.05
C LEU A 119 -6.91 -9.04 0.14
N ALA A 120 -6.98 -10.34 -0.13
CA ALA A 120 -8.21 -11.12 0.02
C ALA A 120 -8.65 -11.26 1.49
N ILE A 121 -7.70 -11.44 2.42
CA ILE A 121 -7.97 -11.42 3.87
C ILE A 121 -8.52 -10.05 4.28
N LEU A 122 -7.88 -8.96 3.84
CA LEU A 122 -8.37 -7.61 4.09
C LEU A 122 -9.76 -7.41 3.50
N TRP A 123 -9.99 -7.83 2.26
CA TRP A 123 -11.29 -7.71 1.59
C TRP A 123 -12.41 -8.32 2.44
N ARG A 124 -12.20 -9.51 3.02
CA ARG A 124 -13.18 -10.16 3.90
C ARG A 124 -13.53 -9.30 5.12
N VAL A 125 -12.52 -8.69 5.74
CA VAL A 125 -12.69 -7.83 6.93
C VAL A 125 -13.41 -6.54 6.57
N TYR A 126 -12.98 -5.84 5.51
CA TYR A 126 -13.63 -4.60 5.08
C TYR A 126 -15.04 -4.84 4.58
N ASP A 127 -15.30 -5.88 3.79
CA ASP A 127 -16.63 -6.21 3.32
C ASP A 127 -17.59 -6.48 4.50
N ALA A 128 -17.15 -7.20 5.52
CA ALA A 128 -17.96 -7.42 6.72
C ALA A 128 -18.19 -6.11 7.52
N LEU A 129 -17.13 -5.32 7.71
CA LEU A 129 -17.21 -4.05 8.45
C LEU A 129 -18.10 -3.03 7.73
N GLU A 130 -17.91 -2.86 6.43
CA GLU A 130 -18.62 -1.91 5.58
C GLU A 130 -20.10 -2.27 5.48
N ARG A 131 -20.45 -3.56 5.35
CA ARG A 131 -21.86 -3.99 5.43
C ARG A 131 -22.49 -3.69 6.79
N GLY A 132 -21.73 -3.85 7.88
CA GLY A 132 -22.19 -3.47 9.22
C GLY A 132 -22.39 -1.96 9.38
N LEU A 133 -21.47 -1.16 8.85
CA LEU A 133 -21.59 0.30 8.84
C LEU A 133 -22.76 0.77 7.97
N ASP A 134 -23.00 0.13 6.82
CA ASP A 134 -24.15 0.42 5.95
C ASP A 134 -25.48 0.11 6.65
N GLU A 135 -25.57 -1.03 7.33
CA GLU A 135 -26.76 -1.43 8.09
C GLU A 135 -27.11 -0.43 9.20
N HIS A 136 -26.09 0.15 9.83
CA HIS A 136 -26.22 1.11 10.93
C HIS A 136 -25.87 2.55 10.54
N ALA A 137 -25.99 2.91 9.27
CA ALA A 137 -25.58 4.23 8.76
C ALA A 137 -26.33 5.42 9.39
N THR A 138 -27.51 5.16 9.98
CA THR A 138 -28.33 6.16 10.68
C THR A 138 -28.15 6.16 12.21
N ASN A 139 -27.32 5.26 12.75
CA ASN A 139 -27.00 5.24 14.17
C ASN A 139 -26.30 6.54 14.58
N GLN A 140 -26.72 7.16 15.68
CA GLN A 140 -26.22 8.47 16.13
C GLN A 140 -24.70 8.52 16.30
N THR A 141 -24.07 7.42 16.75
CA THR A 141 -22.63 7.34 16.95
C THR A 141 -21.87 7.14 15.65
N LEU A 142 -22.43 6.38 14.70
CA LEU A 142 -21.74 6.02 13.45
C LEU A 142 -21.96 7.05 12.34
N ALA A 143 -23.17 7.62 12.24
CA ALA A 143 -23.59 8.49 11.15
C ALA A 143 -22.62 9.66 10.86
N PRO A 144 -22.04 10.36 11.85
CA PRO A 144 -21.14 11.49 11.57
C PRO A 144 -19.84 11.09 10.85
N THR A 145 -19.47 9.80 10.88
CA THR A 145 -18.28 9.26 10.21
C THR A 145 -18.59 8.48 8.94
N TYR A 146 -19.87 8.29 8.62
CA TYR A 146 -20.31 7.46 7.50
C TYR A 146 -20.16 8.20 6.16
N ASN A 147 -19.16 7.80 5.37
CA ASN A 147 -18.95 8.28 4.01
C ASN A 147 -18.33 7.17 3.13
N PRO A 148 -19.14 6.25 2.60
CA PRO A 148 -18.63 5.10 1.85
C PRO A 148 -17.88 5.50 0.58
N SER A 149 -18.31 6.58 -0.11
CA SER A 149 -17.61 7.06 -1.31
C SER A 149 -16.16 7.49 -1.06
N LEU A 150 -15.86 7.97 0.16
CA LEU A 150 -14.52 8.37 0.55
C LEU A 150 -13.73 7.22 1.19
N LEU A 151 -14.37 6.44 2.07
CA LEU A 151 -13.68 5.51 2.97
C LEU A 151 -13.79 4.05 2.59
N ALA A 152 -14.84 3.60 1.89
CA ALA A 152 -15.03 2.18 1.61
C ALA A 152 -13.84 1.62 0.82
N ARG A 153 -13.32 0.48 1.26
CA ARG A 153 -12.11 -0.19 0.77
C ARG A 153 -12.43 -1.51 0.11
N ALA A 154 -13.53 -2.20 0.44
CA ALA A 154 -13.85 -3.48 -0.16
C ALA A 154 -13.95 -3.42 -1.71
N PRO A 155 -14.56 -2.40 -2.33
CA PRO A 155 -14.56 -2.26 -3.79
C PRO A 155 -13.14 -2.06 -4.37
N GLU A 156 -12.32 -1.23 -3.73
CA GLU A 156 -10.95 -0.94 -4.18
C GLU A 156 -10.03 -2.15 -4.03
N LEU A 157 -10.18 -2.92 -2.96
CA LEU A 157 -9.50 -4.21 -2.74
C LEU A 157 -9.88 -5.23 -3.81
N ALA A 158 -11.17 -5.34 -4.14
CA ALA A 158 -11.62 -6.23 -5.21
C ALA A 158 -11.06 -5.84 -6.58
N ALA A 159 -11.00 -4.53 -6.88
CA ALA A 159 -10.41 -4.02 -8.10
C ALA A 159 -8.90 -4.31 -8.17
N ASP A 160 -8.17 -4.12 -7.06
CA ASP A 160 -6.74 -4.43 -6.97
C ASP A 160 -6.48 -5.93 -7.16
N ILE A 161 -7.23 -6.81 -6.48
CA ILE A 161 -7.09 -8.27 -6.64
C ILE A 161 -7.36 -8.68 -8.09
N THR A 162 -8.44 -8.18 -8.70
CA THR A 162 -8.79 -8.45 -10.09
C THR A 162 -7.67 -8.05 -11.06
N TYR A 163 -7.01 -6.92 -10.80
CA TYR A 163 -5.91 -6.43 -11.61
C TYR A 163 -4.61 -7.22 -11.41
N LEU A 164 -4.34 -7.68 -10.19
CA LEU A 164 -3.09 -8.37 -9.84
C LEU A 164 -3.11 -9.85 -10.25
N LEU A 165 -4.27 -10.51 -10.22
CA LEU A 165 -4.40 -11.94 -10.55
C LEU A 165 -3.81 -12.35 -11.92
N PRO A 166 -4.07 -11.63 -13.03
CA PRO A 166 -3.49 -11.96 -14.34
C PRO A 166 -1.96 -11.84 -14.41
N ARG A 167 -1.32 -11.25 -13.40
CA ARG A 167 0.15 -11.13 -13.34
C ARG A 167 0.82 -12.33 -12.70
N LEU A 168 0.07 -13.24 -12.11
CA LEU A 168 0.60 -14.52 -11.65
C LEU A 168 0.73 -15.51 -12.82
N PRO A 169 1.61 -16.52 -12.70
CA PRO A 169 1.66 -17.60 -13.68
C PRO A 169 0.31 -18.34 -13.76
N SER A 170 -0.09 -18.74 -14.97
CA SER A 170 -1.39 -19.36 -15.22
C SER A 170 -1.63 -20.66 -14.44
N TYR A 171 -0.57 -21.40 -14.09
CA TYR A 171 -0.67 -22.63 -13.29
C TYR A 171 -1.09 -22.36 -11.84
N VAL A 172 -0.80 -21.17 -11.29
CA VAL A 172 -1.22 -20.76 -9.94
C VAL A 172 -2.70 -20.36 -9.93
N THR A 173 -3.17 -19.76 -11.03
CA THR A 173 -4.54 -19.23 -11.15
C THR A 173 -5.54 -20.22 -11.74
N LYS A 174 -5.09 -21.43 -12.11
CA LYS A 174 -5.94 -22.43 -12.75
C LYS A 174 -6.97 -22.93 -11.72
N PRO A 175 -8.28 -22.87 -12.01
CA PRO A 175 -9.30 -23.31 -11.06
C PRO A 175 -9.12 -24.78 -10.68
N THR A 176 -9.38 -25.06 -9.42
CA THR A 176 -9.77 -26.37 -8.87
C THR A 176 -11.11 -26.77 -9.48
N SER A 177 -11.21 -28.02 -9.91
CA SER A 177 -12.45 -28.62 -10.41
C SER A 177 -13.01 -29.55 -9.34
N PRO A 178 -14.29 -29.45 -8.96
CA PRO A 178 -15.34 -28.55 -9.45
C PRO A 178 -15.29 -27.13 -8.83
N PRO A 179 -15.93 -26.12 -9.46
CA PRO A 179 -15.98 -24.76 -8.93
C PRO A 179 -16.73 -24.71 -7.58
N LEU A 180 -16.18 -23.92 -6.65
CA LEU A 180 -16.77 -23.69 -5.34
C LEU A 180 -18.15 -23.01 -5.45
N LYS A 181 -19.08 -23.43 -4.60
CA LYS A 181 -20.36 -22.75 -4.41
C LYS A 181 -20.28 -21.93 -3.12
N GLY A 182 -20.59 -20.64 -3.21
CA GLY A 182 -20.72 -19.80 -2.01
C GLY A 182 -21.81 -20.31 -1.08
N THR A 183 -21.70 -19.98 0.20
CA THR A 183 -22.75 -20.19 1.19
C THR A 183 -23.30 -18.83 1.64
N GLU A 184 -24.47 -18.80 2.27
CA GLU A 184 -25.02 -17.57 2.83
C GLU A 184 -24.10 -16.96 3.92
N ALA A 185 -23.37 -17.81 4.65
CA ALA A 185 -22.38 -17.38 5.64
C ALA A 185 -21.07 -16.88 5.02
N VAL A 186 -20.73 -17.35 3.81
CA VAL A 186 -19.51 -16.98 3.08
C VAL A 186 -19.85 -16.72 1.61
N PRO A 187 -20.26 -15.48 1.26
CA PRO A 187 -20.51 -15.13 -0.13
C PRO A 187 -19.22 -15.22 -0.95
N LEU A 188 -19.37 -15.59 -2.23
CA LEU A 188 -18.24 -15.57 -3.16
C LEU A 188 -17.78 -14.12 -3.40
N PRO A 189 -16.46 -13.90 -3.53
CA PRO A 189 -15.96 -12.56 -3.82
C PRO A 189 -16.34 -12.10 -5.23
N PRO A 190 -16.33 -10.77 -5.48
CA PRO A 190 -16.57 -10.19 -6.82
C PRO A 190 -15.36 -10.33 -7.76
N PHE A 191 -14.43 -11.26 -7.49
CA PHE A 191 -13.24 -11.54 -8.27
C PHE A 191 -13.01 -13.05 -8.42
N LYS A 192 -12.14 -13.44 -9.35
CA LYS A 192 -11.81 -14.86 -9.57
C LYS A 192 -11.18 -15.46 -8.32
N LEU A 193 -11.62 -16.65 -7.95
CA LEU A 193 -11.14 -17.39 -6.78
C LEU A 193 -10.20 -18.54 -7.21
N PRO A 194 -8.89 -18.30 -7.37
CA PRO A 194 -7.92 -19.37 -7.64
C PRO A 194 -7.68 -20.24 -6.40
N PRO A 195 -7.09 -21.45 -6.55
CA PRO A 195 -6.91 -22.42 -5.47
C PRO A 195 -6.24 -21.85 -4.21
N PHE A 196 -5.21 -21.01 -4.37
CA PHE A 196 -4.49 -20.44 -3.22
C PHE A 196 -5.31 -19.42 -2.42
N LEU A 197 -6.44 -18.92 -2.95
CA LEU A 197 -7.38 -18.08 -2.20
C LEU A 197 -8.47 -18.91 -1.53
N GLU A 198 -8.63 -20.20 -1.84
CA GLU A 198 -9.63 -21.05 -1.21
C GLU A 198 -9.42 -21.16 0.30
N GLU A 199 -8.18 -21.11 0.79
CA GLU A 199 -7.94 -21.09 2.23
C GLU A 199 -8.56 -19.87 2.92
N VAL A 200 -8.70 -18.73 2.23
CA VAL A 200 -9.28 -17.50 2.78
C VAL A 200 -10.82 -17.54 2.76
N PHE A 201 -11.41 -18.16 1.73
CA PHE A 201 -12.85 -18.12 1.48
C PHE A 201 -13.59 -19.41 1.83
N VAL A 202 -12.93 -20.56 1.77
CA VAL A 202 -13.52 -21.88 2.06
C VAL A 202 -13.13 -22.31 3.46
N ASN A 203 -11.82 -22.37 3.72
CA ASN A 203 -11.33 -22.84 5.01
C ASN A 203 -11.50 -21.78 6.09
N THR A 204 -11.34 -20.50 5.72
CA THR A 204 -11.38 -19.30 6.59
C THR A 204 -10.54 -19.50 7.86
N PRO A 205 -9.24 -19.12 7.86
CA PRO A 205 -8.36 -19.39 8.99
C PRO A 205 -8.88 -18.75 10.28
N ALA A 206 -8.65 -19.41 11.42
CA ALA A 206 -9.26 -19.02 12.70
C ALA A 206 -9.11 -17.53 13.08
N PRO A 207 -7.96 -16.85 12.89
CA PRO A 207 -7.85 -15.42 13.18
C PRO A 207 -8.82 -14.56 12.35
N LEU A 208 -9.01 -14.93 11.08
CA LEU A 208 -9.97 -14.26 10.21
C LEU A 208 -11.40 -14.58 10.64
N GLU A 209 -11.71 -15.84 10.93
CA GLU A 209 -13.06 -16.23 11.37
C GLU A 209 -13.46 -15.52 12.67
N VAL A 210 -12.56 -15.40 13.64
CA VAL A 210 -12.81 -14.69 14.90
C VAL A 210 -13.05 -13.20 14.67
N TYR A 211 -12.27 -12.55 13.81
CA TYR A 211 -12.49 -11.14 13.49
C TYR A 211 -13.84 -10.94 12.77
N LEU A 212 -14.13 -11.75 11.75
CA LEU A 212 -15.42 -11.71 11.05
C LEU A 212 -16.60 -12.02 11.98
N GLY A 213 -16.41 -12.95 12.93
CA GLY A 213 -17.36 -13.24 14.00
C GLY A 213 -17.66 -12.00 14.83
N ARG A 214 -16.61 -11.33 15.34
CA ARG A 214 -16.77 -10.14 16.17
C ARG A 214 -17.52 -9.02 15.44
N ILE A 215 -17.15 -8.72 14.18
CA ILE A 215 -17.87 -7.71 13.38
C ILE A 215 -19.34 -8.11 13.21
N ARG A 216 -19.64 -9.37 12.87
CA ARG A 216 -21.02 -9.86 12.73
C ARG A 216 -21.83 -9.73 14.03
N ASP A 217 -21.22 -10.02 15.18
CA ASP A 217 -21.88 -9.92 16.48
C ASP A 217 -22.22 -8.47 16.82
N LEU A 218 -21.31 -7.53 16.52
CA LEU A 218 -21.56 -6.09 16.68
C LEU A 218 -22.67 -5.61 15.74
N SER A 219 -22.65 -6.03 14.46
CA SER A 219 -23.66 -5.61 13.48
C SER A 219 -25.06 -6.15 13.79
N ARG A 220 -25.18 -7.37 14.33
CA ARG A 220 -26.48 -7.99 14.62
C ARG A 220 -27.18 -7.46 15.87
N ASN A 221 -26.47 -6.71 16.71
CA ASN A 221 -26.99 -6.19 17.95
C ASN A 221 -26.95 -4.65 17.95
N ALA A 222 -28.13 -4.02 17.92
CA ALA A 222 -28.26 -2.57 17.88
C ALA A 222 -27.57 -1.85 19.06
N ASP A 223 -27.51 -2.47 20.25
CA ASP A 223 -26.86 -1.89 21.43
C ASP A 223 -25.32 -1.94 21.33
N LEU A 224 -24.78 -2.90 20.56
CA LEU A 224 -23.34 -3.06 20.35
C LEU A 224 -22.85 -2.40 19.05
N ALA A 225 -23.75 -2.11 18.11
CA ALA A 225 -23.45 -1.50 16.82
C ALA A 225 -22.58 -0.22 16.91
N PRO A 226 -22.75 0.69 17.90
CA PRO A 226 -21.85 1.84 18.06
C PRO A 226 -20.36 1.45 18.12
N ARG A 227 -20.04 0.27 18.67
CA ARG A 227 -18.65 -0.22 18.77
C ARG A 227 -18.03 -0.60 17.42
N LEU A 228 -18.80 -0.68 16.33
CA LEU A 228 -18.25 -0.75 14.97
C LEU A 228 -17.34 0.44 14.67
N LEU A 229 -17.58 1.60 15.31
CA LEU A 229 -16.73 2.79 15.20
C LEU A 229 -15.28 2.49 15.58
N ALA A 230 -15.06 1.67 16.61
CA ALA A 230 -13.74 1.31 17.07
C ALA A 230 -12.96 0.49 16.02
N HIS A 231 -13.62 -0.46 15.35
CA HIS A 231 -13.02 -1.22 14.26
C HIS A 231 -12.74 -0.33 13.04
N ALA A 232 -13.69 0.54 12.68
CA ALA A 232 -13.54 1.51 11.61
C ALA A 232 -12.39 2.51 11.89
N TYR A 233 -12.24 2.97 13.12
CA TYR A 233 -11.12 3.78 13.59
C TYR A 233 -9.78 3.09 13.36
N VAL A 234 -9.62 1.85 13.86
CA VAL A 234 -8.35 1.11 13.73
C VAL A 234 -7.97 0.88 12.27
N ARG A 235 -8.94 0.54 11.42
CA ARG A 235 -8.71 0.27 10.00
C ARG A 235 -8.51 1.56 9.20
N TYR A 236 -9.52 2.43 9.11
CA TYR A 236 -9.48 3.60 8.24
C TYR A 236 -8.39 4.61 8.63
N LEU A 237 -8.24 4.95 9.92
CA LEU A 237 -7.16 5.88 10.31
C LEU A 237 -5.77 5.25 10.17
N GLY A 238 -5.66 3.93 10.31
CA GLY A 238 -4.45 3.17 10.01
C GLY A 238 -4.07 3.30 8.53
N ASP A 239 -5.02 3.10 7.62
CA ASP A 239 -4.80 3.20 6.16
C ASP A 239 -4.45 4.62 5.71
N LEU A 240 -5.10 5.63 6.30
CA LEU A 240 -4.84 7.06 6.05
C LEU A 240 -3.50 7.55 6.62
N SER A 241 -2.82 6.73 7.42
CA SER A 241 -1.54 7.05 8.07
C SER A 241 -0.40 6.18 7.55
N GLY A 242 -0.39 4.89 7.88
CA GLY A 242 0.67 3.94 7.51
C GLY A 242 0.53 3.38 6.09
N GLY A 243 -0.70 3.28 5.58
CA GLY A 243 -0.99 2.69 4.27
C GLY A 243 -0.27 3.37 3.09
N GLN A 244 0.00 4.67 3.19
CA GLN A 244 0.70 5.42 2.14
C GLN A 244 2.15 4.95 1.92
N VAL A 245 2.83 4.53 2.99
CA VAL A 245 4.20 4.00 2.92
C VAL A 245 4.19 2.65 2.19
N ILE A 246 3.21 1.81 2.51
CA ILE A 246 3.03 0.49 1.90
C ILE A 246 2.75 0.65 0.40
N GLY A 247 1.76 1.47 0.02
CA GLY A 247 1.41 1.71 -1.38
C GLY A 247 2.59 2.17 -2.26
N ALA A 248 3.47 3.03 -1.73
CA ALA A 248 4.67 3.48 -2.43
C ALA A 248 5.71 2.37 -2.63
N ARG A 249 5.92 1.52 -1.61
CA ARG A 249 6.85 0.39 -1.68
C ARG A 249 6.36 -0.71 -2.62
N LEU A 250 5.06 -1.01 -2.61
CA LEU A 250 4.44 -1.99 -3.50
C LEU A 250 4.54 -1.59 -4.97
N ARG A 251 4.42 -0.29 -5.28
CA ARG A 251 4.63 0.23 -6.64
C ARG A 251 6.00 -0.20 -7.18
N LYS A 252 7.06 -0.07 -6.36
CA LYS A 252 8.42 -0.47 -6.72
C LYS A 252 8.56 -1.98 -6.76
N ALA A 253 8.07 -2.68 -5.73
CA ALA A 253 8.22 -4.13 -5.60
C ALA A 253 7.55 -4.91 -6.75
N TYR A 254 6.43 -4.41 -7.26
CA TYR A 254 5.59 -5.12 -8.24
C TYR A 254 5.49 -4.44 -9.61
N GLY A 255 6.31 -3.42 -9.86
CA GLY A 255 6.34 -2.71 -11.15
C GLY A 255 4.99 -2.09 -11.53
N LEU A 256 4.23 -1.56 -10.56
CA LEU A 256 2.90 -1.01 -10.80
C LEU A 256 3.00 0.35 -11.49
N THR A 257 2.20 0.55 -12.55
CA THR A 257 2.01 1.85 -13.22
C THR A 257 0.59 2.34 -12.92
N GLY A 258 0.40 3.65 -12.69
CA GLY A 258 -0.93 4.17 -12.29
C GLY A 258 -1.41 3.61 -10.94
N LEU A 259 -2.69 3.77 -10.57
CA LEU A 259 -3.22 3.36 -9.25
C LEU A 259 -3.56 1.87 -9.15
N ASP A 260 -3.74 1.20 -10.28
CA ASP A 260 -4.17 -0.20 -10.32
C ASP A 260 -3.22 -1.13 -9.52
N GLY A 261 -3.79 -1.98 -8.66
CA GLY A 261 -3.05 -2.89 -7.77
C GLY A 261 -2.60 -2.26 -6.45
N ARG A 262 -2.93 -0.97 -6.23
CA ARG A 262 -2.73 -0.25 -4.97
C ARG A 262 -3.83 0.78 -4.67
N ARG A 263 -5.00 0.66 -5.30
CA ARG A 263 -6.18 1.52 -5.06
C ARG A 263 -6.61 1.51 -3.60
N PHE A 264 -6.49 0.37 -2.92
CA PHE A 264 -6.77 0.25 -1.49
C PHE A 264 -6.13 1.37 -0.65
N TYR A 265 -4.88 1.74 -0.98
CA TYR A 265 -4.12 2.76 -0.28
C TYR A 265 -4.38 4.19 -0.78
N TYR A 266 -5.29 4.39 -1.73
CA TYR A 266 -5.59 5.69 -2.29
C TYR A 266 -6.98 6.16 -1.85
N PHE A 267 -7.04 7.34 -1.25
CA PHE A 267 -8.28 7.96 -0.77
C PHE A 267 -8.48 9.25 -1.55
N ASP A 268 -9.59 9.35 -2.28
CA ASP A 268 -9.90 10.51 -3.08
C ASP A 268 -11.05 11.29 -2.45
N LEU A 269 -10.88 12.60 -2.35
CA LEU A 269 -11.97 13.49 -1.97
C LEU A 269 -12.81 13.71 -3.22
N LEU A 270 -14.10 13.39 -3.15
CA LEU A 270 -15.04 13.69 -4.24
C LEU A 270 -14.81 15.14 -4.69
N ASN A 271 -14.50 15.32 -5.98
CA ASN A 271 -14.19 16.56 -6.71
C ASN A 271 -12.70 16.88 -6.97
N ASP A 272 -11.75 16.02 -6.63
CA ASP A 272 -10.34 16.28 -6.94
C ASP A 272 -9.87 15.63 -8.26
N THR A 273 -10.32 16.18 -9.39
CA THR A 273 -9.85 15.77 -10.72
C THR A 273 -8.40 16.19 -11.01
N SER A 274 -7.77 17.00 -10.14
CA SER A 274 -6.45 17.57 -10.40
C SER A 274 -5.35 16.51 -10.51
N ALA A 275 -5.42 15.44 -9.70
CA ALA A 275 -4.43 14.36 -9.73
C ALA A 275 -4.62 13.40 -10.91
N ALA A 276 -5.87 13.21 -11.35
CA ALA A 276 -6.21 12.32 -12.46
C ALA A 276 -5.90 12.93 -13.84
N GLU A 277 -5.97 14.27 -13.97
CA GLU A 277 -5.80 14.97 -15.25
C GLU A 277 -4.38 15.53 -15.47
N THR A 278 -3.65 15.93 -14.41
CA THR A 278 -2.34 16.60 -14.56
C THR A 278 -1.13 15.72 -14.26
N GLY A 279 -1.31 14.62 -13.53
CA GLY A 279 -0.22 13.71 -13.16
C GLY A 279 0.79 14.25 -12.13
N GLU A 280 0.51 15.40 -11.50
CA GLU A 280 1.46 16.13 -10.64
C GLU A 280 0.97 16.33 -9.19
N GLU A 281 0.21 15.41 -8.60
CA GLU A 281 -0.05 15.51 -7.15
C GLU A 281 1.26 15.31 -6.37
N THR A 282 1.70 16.35 -5.68
CA THR A 282 2.90 16.29 -4.83
C THR A 282 2.63 15.48 -3.57
N VAL A 283 3.69 14.92 -2.98
CA VAL A 283 3.62 14.23 -1.69
C VAL A 283 3.07 15.15 -0.59
N GLY A 284 3.36 16.44 -0.66
CA GLY A 284 2.89 17.45 0.29
C GLY A 284 1.38 17.68 0.20
N GLU A 285 0.84 17.87 -1.01
CA GLU A 285 -0.60 18.04 -1.25
C GLU A 285 -1.38 16.82 -0.80
N ARG A 286 -0.92 15.61 -1.16
CA ARG A 286 -1.54 14.37 -0.71
C ARG A 286 -1.57 14.28 0.82
N LYS A 287 -0.46 14.57 1.48
CA LYS A 287 -0.38 14.56 2.95
C LYS A 287 -1.38 15.54 3.57
N LYS A 288 -1.57 16.72 2.97
CA LYS A 288 -2.53 17.72 3.42
C LYS A 288 -3.97 17.18 3.30
N LYS A 289 -4.37 16.66 2.14
CA LYS A 289 -5.72 16.08 1.92
C LYS A 289 -6.01 14.95 2.91
N LEU A 290 -5.06 14.02 3.09
CA LEU A 290 -5.21 12.93 4.06
C LEU A 290 -5.35 13.45 5.50
N ASN A 291 -4.65 14.52 5.86
CA ASN A 291 -4.81 15.14 7.19
C ASN A 291 -6.18 15.77 7.36
N GLU A 292 -6.75 16.38 6.32
CA GLU A 292 -8.11 16.93 6.32
C GLU A 292 -9.15 15.82 6.51
N VAL A 293 -9.01 14.69 5.79
CA VAL A 293 -9.86 13.50 5.97
C VAL A 293 -9.78 12.97 7.39
N LYS A 294 -8.57 12.79 7.93
CA LYS A 294 -8.37 12.32 9.31
C LYS A 294 -8.97 13.29 10.34
N ALA A 295 -8.87 14.59 10.11
CA ALA A 295 -9.44 15.58 11.01
C ALA A 295 -10.98 15.59 10.95
N TRP A 296 -11.56 15.46 9.75
CA TRP A 296 -13.00 15.27 9.59
C TRP A 296 -13.50 14.01 10.30
N TYR A 297 -12.84 12.87 10.08
CA TYR A 297 -13.21 11.61 10.72
C TYR A 297 -13.16 11.69 12.25
N ARG A 298 -12.10 12.30 12.81
CA ARG A 298 -11.98 12.51 14.26
C ARG A 298 -13.10 13.37 14.84
N ARG A 299 -13.45 14.48 14.17
CA ARG A 299 -14.59 15.31 14.59
C ARG A 299 -15.89 14.53 14.56
N GLY A 300 -16.11 13.71 13.54
CA GLY A 300 -17.29 12.84 13.45
C GLY A 300 -17.34 11.82 14.61
N MET A 301 -16.22 11.19 14.97
CA MET A 301 -16.17 10.31 16.14
C MET A 301 -16.52 11.06 17.42
N ASP A 302 -15.94 12.24 17.62
CA ASP A 302 -16.18 13.07 18.81
C ASP A 302 -17.65 13.52 18.90
N GLU A 303 -18.27 13.88 17.77
CA GLU A 303 -19.70 14.20 17.68
C GLU A 303 -20.58 12.98 17.98
N GLY A 304 -20.25 11.82 17.43
CA GLY A 304 -21.03 10.60 17.57
C GLY A 304 -21.01 10.02 18.99
N ALA A 305 -19.87 10.08 19.67
CA ALA A 305 -19.74 9.62 21.06
C ALA A 305 -20.26 10.66 22.07
N GLY A 306 -20.18 11.96 21.75
CA GLY A 306 -20.63 13.05 22.60
C GLY A 306 -20.01 13.03 23.99
N GLU A 307 -20.85 13.14 25.03
CA GLU A 307 -20.43 13.15 26.45
C GLU A 307 -20.67 11.80 27.16
N ASP A 308 -21.02 10.74 26.44
CA ASP A 308 -21.28 9.43 27.05
C ASP A 308 -19.96 8.73 27.43
N GLU A 309 -19.54 8.90 28.68
CA GLU A 309 -18.32 8.28 29.22
C GLU A 309 -18.33 6.75 29.15
N LYS A 310 -19.51 6.11 29.27
CA LYS A 310 -19.62 4.64 29.20
C LYS A 310 -19.40 4.16 27.78
N LEU A 311 -19.99 4.83 26.80
CA LEU A 311 -19.77 4.56 25.38
C LEU A 311 -18.29 4.78 25.02
N LYS A 312 -17.71 5.91 25.43
CA LYS A 312 -16.26 6.19 25.22
C LYS A 312 -15.38 5.07 25.78
N ALA A 313 -15.65 4.61 27.00
CA ALA A 313 -14.93 3.49 27.60
C ALA A 313 -15.10 2.20 26.80
N ALA A 314 -16.32 1.88 26.37
CA ALA A 314 -16.62 0.71 25.55
C ALA A 314 -15.90 0.75 24.19
N GLU A 315 -15.84 1.92 23.55
CA GLU A 315 -15.12 2.11 22.28
C GLU A 315 -13.61 1.94 22.44
N VAL A 316 -13.00 2.45 23.52
CA VAL A 316 -11.56 2.24 23.77
C VAL A 316 -11.24 0.77 24.04
N ARG A 317 -12.10 0.05 24.77
CA ARG A 317 -11.95 -1.41 24.97
C ARG A 317 -12.07 -2.15 23.64
N GLU A 318 -13.09 -1.84 22.85
CA GLU A 318 -13.29 -2.46 21.54
C GLU A 318 -12.13 -2.15 20.58
N ALA A 319 -11.59 -0.93 20.61
CA ALA A 319 -10.49 -0.56 19.74
C ALA A 319 -9.24 -1.39 20.05
N ASN A 320 -8.99 -1.71 21.33
CA ASN A 320 -7.91 -2.62 21.69
C ASN A 320 -8.17 -4.06 21.22
N VAL A 321 -9.41 -4.55 21.30
CA VAL A 321 -9.81 -5.84 20.68
C VAL A 321 -9.54 -5.82 19.18
N ALA A 322 -9.93 -4.75 18.49
CA ALA A 322 -9.65 -4.57 17.06
C ALA A 322 -8.15 -4.61 16.77
N PHE A 323 -7.30 -3.93 17.55
CA PHE A 323 -5.83 -3.99 17.38
C PHE A 323 -5.27 -5.40 17.55
N VAL A 324 -5.73 -6.15 18.56
CA VAL A 324 -5.30 -7.54 18.75
C VAL A 324 -5.73 -8.40 17.56
N LEU A 325 -7.00 -8.34 17.15
CA LEU A 325 -7.48 -9.08 15.99
C LEU A 325 -6.66 -8.76 14.72
N ASN A 326 -6.32 -7.49 14.50
CA ASN A 326 -5.45 -7.08 13.40
C ASN A 326 -4.04 -7.66 13.51
N THR A 327 -3.48 -7.72 14.73
CA THR A 327 -2.17 -8.34 14.99
C THR A 327 -2.16 -9.82 14.65
N HIS A 328 -3.23 -10.56 14.97
CA HIS A 328 -3.36 -11.96 14.56
C HIS A 328 -3.62 -12.14 13.07
N LEU A 329 -4.20 -11.16 12.37
CA LEU A 329 -4.22 -11.21 10.90
C LEU A 329 -2.79 -11.12 10.34
N PHE A 330 -1.91 -10.31 10.91
CA PHE A 330 -0.50 -10.28 10.48
C PHE A 330 0.23 -11.60 10.69
N SER A 331 -0.17 -12.43 11.67
CA SER A 331 0.41 -13.77 11.83
C SER A 331 0.01 -14.74 10.71
N LEU A 332 -1.04 -14.42 9.94
CA LEU A 332 -1.39 -15.19 8.76
C LEU A 332 -0.46 -14.90 7.58
N ILE A 333 0.29 -13.80 7.59
CA ILE A 333 1.22 -13.46 6.50
C ILE A 333 2.36 -14.47 6.50
N GLN A 334 2.61 -15.06 5.33
CA GLN A 334 3.67 -16.03 5.10
C GLN A 334 4.82 -15.35 4.34
N PRO A 335 5.82 -14.78 5.04
CA PRO A 335 7.00 -14.25 4.36
C PRO A 335 7.74 -15.39 3.65
N PRO A 336 8.44 -15.11 2.53
CA PRO A 336 9.15 -16.14 1.78
C PRO A 336 10.21 -16.84 2.66
N SER A 337 10.28 -18.17 2.56
CA SER A 337 11.18 -19.02 3.36
C SER A 337 12.66 -18.89 2.98
N ASP A 338 12.95 -18.32 1.81
CA ASP A 338 14.28 -18.09 1.29
C ASP A 338 14.34 -16.67 0.73
N LYS A 339 15.42 -15.91 0.99
CA LYS A 339 15.66 -14.58 0.39
C LYS A 339 15.88 -14.64 -1.12
N LYS A 340 15.64 -15.79 -1.76
CA LYS A 340 15.75 -15.98 -3.20
C LYS A 340 14.77 -15.06 -3.91
N LEU A 341 15.26 -14.56 -5.04
CA LEU A 341 14.70 -13.52 -5.89
C LEU A 341 13.17 -13.39 -5.82
N ARG A 342 12.69 -12.18 -5.54
CA ARG A 342 11.24 -11.85 -5.56
C ARG A 342 10.64 -12.27 -6.91
N TYR A 343 9.37 -12.65 -6.93
CA TYR A 343 8.65 -13.07 -8.16
C TYR A 343 8.95 -12.18 -9.38
N PHE A 344 9.02 -10.86 -9.20
CA PHE A 344 9.36 -9.93 -10.28
C PHE A 344 10.80 -10.03 -10.75
N GLU A 345 11.75 -10.24 -9.85
CA GLU A 345 13.14 -10.48 -10.21
C GLU A 345 13.31 -11.82 -10.93
N LEU A 346 12.51 -12.85 -10.57
CA LEU A 346 12.44 -14.11 -11.31
C LEU A 346 11.80 -13.93 -12.69
N ARG A 347 10.69 -13.19 -12.76
CA ARG A 347 9.98 -12.91 -14.01
C ARG A 347 10.82 -12.04 -14.93
N ASP A 348 11.51 -11.04 -14.41
CA ASP A 348 12.39 -10.16 -15.19
C ASP A 348 13.61 -10.94 -15.67
N LYS A 349 14.19 -11.82 -14.84
CA LYS A 349 15.22 -12.77 -15.31
C LYS A 349 14.70 -13.73 -16.38
N GLU A 350 13.48 -14.23 -16.23
CA GLU A 350 12.86 -15.12 -17.22
C GLU A 350 12.51 -14.37 -18.50
N ASN A 351 12.04 -13.12 -18.41
CA ASN A 351 11.80 -12.23 -19.54
C ASN A 351 13.11 -11.83 -20.22
N GLU A 352 14.18 -11.55 -19.47
CA GLU A 352 15.51 -11.34 -20.00
C GLU A 352 16.05 -12.60 -20.66
N ARG A 353 15.85 -13.77 -20.05
CA ARG A 353 16.21 -15.07 -20.64
C ARG A 353 15.46 -15.30 -21.94
N ARG A 354 14.14 -15.09 -21.96
CA ARG A 354 13.29 -15.19 -23.16
C ARG A 354 13.71 -14.17 -24.22
N ALA A 355 13.91 -12.92 -23.86
CA ALA A 355 14.41 -11.89 -24.77
C ALA A 355 15.81 -12.22 -25.29
N ASN A 356 16.67 -12.85 -24.49
CA ASN A 356 17.98 -13.33 -24.93
C ASN A 356 17.89 -14.58 -25.83
N LEU A 357 16.90 -15.44 -25.63
CA LEU A 357 16.60 -16.58 -26.51
C LEU A 357 15.94 -16.13 -27.83
N GLU A 358 15.10 -15.10 -27.78
CA GLU A 358 14.38 -14.51 -28.91
C GLU A 358 15.18 -13.46 -29.67
N LYS A 359 16.34 -13.01 -29.16
CA LYS A 359 17.26 -12.15 -29.93
C LYS A 359 17.59 -12.89 -31.23
N PRO A 360 17.14 -12.40 -32.41
CA PRO A 360 17.57 -13.00 -33.65
C PRO A 360 19.09 -12.87 -33.69
N ARG A 361 19.82 -13.96 -33.95
CA ARG A 361 21.28 -13.91 -34.22
C ARG A 361 21.46 -12.74 -35.18
N ARG A 362 22.16 -11.69 -34.74
CA ARG A 362 22.43 -10.47 -35.51
C ARG A 362 22.95 -10.91 -36.87
N THR A 363 22.08 -10.92 -37.87
CA THR A 363 22.37 -11.59 -39.14
C THR A 363 23.30 -10.65 -39.86
N TRP A 364 24.49 -11.14 -40.23
CA TRP A 364 25.52 -10.40 -40.96
C TRP A 364 24.96 -9.57 -42.14
N TRP A 365 23.84 -10.01 -42.72
CA TRP A 365 23.01 -9.30 -43.68
C TRP A 365 22.59 -7.87 -43.30
N ARG A 366 22.28 -7.58 -42.03
CA ARG A 366 21.86 -6.23 -41.60
C ARG A 366 23.05 -5.25 -41.60
N THR A 367 24.24 -5.75 -41.26
CA THR A 367 25.49 -4.98 -41.35
C THR A 367 25.85 -4.71 -42.82
N ILE A 368 25.70 -5.71 -43.70
CA ILE A 368 25.89 -5.53 -45.15
C ILE A 368 24.92 -4.47 -45.69
N GLN A 369 23.64 -4.55 -45.36
CA GLN A 369 22.65 -3.57 -45.80
C GLN A 369 22.98 -2.15 -45.33
N GLN A 370 23.37 -1.97 -44.06
CA GLN A 370 23.76 -0.65 -43.54
C GLN A 370 24.98 -0.08 -44.26
N THR A 371 25.99 -0.91 -44.53
CA THR A 371 27.17 -0.50 -45.29
C THR A 371 26.80 -0.12 -46.73
N VAL A 372 25.96 -0.90 -47.41
CA VAL A 372 25.49 -0.61 -48.77
C VAL A 372 24.69 0.70 -48.81
N TYR A 373 23.76 0.92 -47.87
CA TYR A 373 23.01 2.18 -47.80
C TYR A 373 23.90 3.38 -47.51
N PHE A 374 24.93 3.23 -46.68
CA PHE A 374 25.91 4.29 -46.42
C PHE A 374 26.66 4.68 -47.70
N PHE A 375 27.14 3.70 -48.47
CA PHE A 375 27.82 3.98 -49.75
C PHE A 375 26.88 4.54 -50.81
N LEU A 376 25.63 4.07 -50.90
CA LEU A 376 24.63 4.63 -51.80
C LEU A 376 24.29 6.09 -51.44
N ALA A 377 24.15 6.41 -50.16
CA ALA A 377 23.93 7.78 -49.70
C ALA A 377 25.14 8.69 -50.00
N LEU A 378 26.37 8.18 -49.84
CA LEU A 378 27.59 8.90 -50.18
C LEU A 378 27.67 9.19 -51.69
N LEU A 379 27.40 8.18 -52.53
CA LEU A 379 27.36 8.32 -53.98
C LEU A 379 26.25 9.28 -54.43
N PHE A 380 25.08 9.22 -53.79
CA PHE A 380 23.98 10.14 -54.07
C PHE A 380 24.30 11.58 -53.66
N GLY A 381 24.97 11.78 -52.52
CA GLY A 381 25.47 13.10 -52.10
C GLY A 381 26.52 13.66 -53.05
N LEU A 382 27.44 12.82 -53.54
CA LEU A 382 28.41 13.20 -54.57
C LEU A 382 27.72 13.53 -55.90
N PHE A 383 26.74 12.73 -56.33
CA PHE A 383 25.94 13.02 -57.51
C PHE A 383 25.19 14.35 -57.39
N LEU A 384 24.54 14.61 -56.26
CA LEU A 384 23.85 15.87 -56.01
C LEU A 384 24.80 17.05 -56.08
N THR A 385 25.95 16.98 -55.40
CA THR A 385 26.88 18.12 -55.28
C THR A 385 27.73 18.36 -56.53
N GLN A 386 28.17 17.30 -57.21
CA GLN A 386 29.10 17.40 -58.33
C GLN A 386 28.41 17.44 -59.70
N ILE A 387 27.16 16.96 -59.79
CA ILE A 387 26.45 16.82 -61.07
C ILE A 387 25.13 17.58 -61.05
N ALA A 388 24.22 17.26 -60.13
CA ALA A 388 22.87 17.82 -60.16
C ALA A 388 22.86 19.33 -59.83
N VAL A 389 23.54 19.75 -58.77
CA VAL A 389 23.59 21.16 -58.36
C VAL A 389 24.28 22.04 -59.42
N PRO A 390 25.46 21.71 -59.98
CA PRO A 390 26.07 22.53 -61.04
C PRO A 390 25.23 22.61 -62.33
N PHE A 391 24.46 21.56 -62.64
CA PHE A 391 23.59 21.54 -63.82
C PHE A 391 22.32 22.37 -63.63
N VAL A 392 21.71 22.26 -62.46
CA VAL A 392 20.41 22.87 -62.14
C VAL A 392 20.56 24.31 -61.64
N ALA A 393 21.59 24.61 -60.84
CA ALA A 393 21.80 25.92 -60.25
C ALA A 393 21.80 27.08 -61.26
N PRO A 394 22.42 27.01 -62.45
CA PRO A 394 22.38 28.10 -63.42
C PRO A 394 20.96 28.42 -63.94
N HIS A 395 20.06 27.43 -63.92
CA HIS A 395 18.70 27.56 -64.47
C HIS A 395 17.70 28.04 -63.41
N ILE A 396 17.98 27.81 -62.12
CA ILE A 396 17.11 28.21 -61.01
C ILE A 396 17.66 29.43 -60.26
N ALA A 397 18.97 29.69 -60.32
CA ALA A 397 19.62 30.81 -59.62
C ALA A 397 18.98 32.18 -59.91
N PRO A 398 18.60 32.53 -61.17
CA PRO A 398 17.94 33.81 -61.42
C PRO A 398 16.59 33.91 -60.70
N HIS A 399 15.78 32.85 -60.74
CA HIS A 399 14.47 32.81 -60.09
C HIS A 399 14.58 32.76 -58.56
N TYR A 400 15.57 32.03 -58.04
CA TYR A 400 15.84 31.95 -56.60
C TYR A 400 16.31 33.31 -56.07
N GLN A 401 17.26 33.97 -56.75
CA GLN A 401 17.74 35.30 -56.36
C GLN A 401 16.67 36.38 -56.47
N GLN A 402 15.78 36.30 -57.46
CA GLN A 402 14.75 37.30 -57.68
C GLN A 402 13.52 37.16 -56.76
N HIS A 403 13.13 35.92 -56.41
CA HIS A 403 11.86 35.67 -55.72
C HIS A 403 12.00 35.03 -54.34
N VAL A 404 13.08 34.28 -54.09
CA VAL A 404 13.22 33.50 -52.85
C VAL A 404 14.23 34.13 -51.90
N GLN A 405 15.40 34.54 -52.41
CA GLN A 405 16.46 35.19 -51.63
C GLN A 405 15.97 36.42 -50.86
N PRO A 406 15.14 37.34 -51.43
CA PRO A 406 14.66 38.49 -50.68
C PRO A 406 13.73 38.10 -49.51
N VAL A 407 12.95 37.03 -49.65
CA VAL A 407 12.08 36.50 -48.59
C VAL A 407 12.91 35.80 -47.52
N VAL A 408 13.93 35.04 -47.93
CA VAL A 408 14.89 34.42 -47.01
C VAL A 408 15.59 35.50 -46.17
N ASP A 409 16.11 36.55 -46.81
CA ASP A 409 16.89 37.59 -46.14
C ASP A 409 16.02 38.52 -45.27
N SER A 410 14.79 38.83 -45.70
CA SER A 410 13.91 39.75 -44.97
C SER A 410 13.07 39.07 -43.87
N THR A 411 12.77 37.77 -44.01
CA THR A 411 11.79 37.10 -43.16
C THR A 411 12.39 35.91 -42.43
N ILE A 412 13.07 35.02 -43.15
CA ILE A 412 13.50 33.72 -42.59
C ILE A 412 14.80 33.87 -41.79
N ALA A 413 15.79 34.60 -42.31
CA ALA A 413 17.08 34.79 -41.65
C ALA A 413 16.96 35.59 -40.33
N PRO A 414 16.19 36.70 -40.25
CA PRO A 414 15.96 37.40 -38.99
C PRO A 414 15.18 36.55 -37.99
N TRP A 415 14.12 35.87 -38.41
CA TRP A 415 13.37 34.96 -37.54
C TRP A 415 14.25 33.82 -36.99
N TRP A 416 15.10 33.23 -37.84
CA TRP A 416 16.02 32.16 -37.43
C TRP A 416 17.06 32.67 -36.43
N ASN A 417 17.69 33.82 -36.71
CA ASN A 417 18.74 34.38 -35.87
C ASN A 417 18.22 34.96 -34.56
N ASP A 418 17.02 35.57 -34.56
CA ASP A 418 16.50 36.30 -33.40
C ASP A 418 15.59 35.44 -32.52
N LYS A 419 14.97 34.39 -33.07
CA LYS A 419 14.01 33.55 -32.34
C LYS A 419 14.53 32.12 -32.18
N VAL A 420 14.89 31.47 -33.28
CA VAL A 420 15.18 30.02 -33.26
C VAL A 420 16.56 29.73 -32.66
N SER A 421 17.61 30.41 -33.13
CA SER A 421 18.99 30.19 -32.67
C SER A 421 19.17 30.48 -31.17
N PRO A 422 18.65 31.59 -30.61
CA PRO A 422 18.77 31.88 -29.18
C PRO A 422 17.91 30.93 -28.34
N TRP A 423 16.70 30.59 -28.79
CA TRP A 423 15.87 29.59 -28.09
C TRP A 423 16.55 28.22 -28.05
N TRP A 424 17.13 27.78 -29.17
CA TRP A 424 17.84 26.51 -29.26
C TRP A 424 19.08 26.49 -28.35
N HIS A 425 19.87 27.56 -28.31
CA HIS A 425 21.01 27.67 -27.39
C HIS A 425 20.58 27.66 -25.92
N ASN A 426 19.53 28.41 -25.58
CA ASN A 426 19.13 28.59 -24.19
C ASN A 426 18.28 27.44 -23.63
N HIS A 427 17.56 26.70 -24.48
CA HIS A 427 16.60 25.68 -24.05
C HIS A 427 16.84 24.31 -24.73
N GLY A 428 17.07 24.29 -26.05
CA GLY A 428 17.28 23.06 -26.80
C GLY A 428 18.56 22.31 -26.41
N TRP A 429 19.69 23.03 -26.38
CA TRP A 429 21.01 22.45 -26.06
C TRP A 429 21.08 21.86 -24.63
N PRO A 430 20.60 22.54 -23.58
CA PRO A 430 20.56 21.96 -22.23
C PRO A 430 19.67 20.72 -22.09
N ILE A 431 18.57 20.62 -22.83
CA ILE A 431 17.69 19.43 -22.83
C ILE A 431 18.42 18.23 -23.44
N LEU A 432 19.10 18.46 -24.56
CA LEU A 432 19.87 17.45 -25.27
C LEU A 432 21.07 16.97 -24.43
N GLU A 433 21.79 17.88 -23.79
CA GLU A 433 22.86 17.53 -22.83
C GLU A 433 22.34 16.71 -21.65
N LYS A 434 21.19 17.09 -21.06
CA LYS A 434 20.56 16.30 -19.98
C LYS A 434 20.19 14.90 -20.45
N GLN A 435 19.66 14.75 -21.66
CA GLN A 435 19.35 13.43 -22.21
C GLN A 435 20.62 12.60 -22.48
N MET A 436 21.65 13.20 -23.08
CA MET A 436 22.93 12.53 -23.33
C MET A 436 23.68 12.15 -22.04
N ALA A 437 23.58 12.97 -20.99
CA ALA A 437 24.12 12.65 -19.67
C ALA A 437 23.34 11.51 -19.00
N LYS A 438 22.02 11.46 -19.18
CA LYS A 438 21.16 10.37 -18.67
C LYS A 438 21.45 9.04 -19.37
N SER A 439 21.73 9.05 -20.68
CA SER A 439 22.13 7.86 -21.43
C SER A 439 23.57 7.40 -21.15
N ARG A 440 24.48 8.30 -20.74
CA ARG A 440 25.83 7.90 -20.29
C ARG A 440 25.83 7.23 -18.92
N ARG A 441 24.93 7.61 -18.02
CA ARG A 441 24.77 6.96 -16.70
C ARG A 441 24.08 5.60 -16.74
N SER A 442 23.45 5.22 -17.86
CA SER A 442 22.89 3.87 -18.05
C SER A 442 23.87 2.89 -18.70
N PHE A 443 25.11 3.33 -19.00
CA PHE A 443 26.15 2.54 -19.67
C PHE A 443 27.46 2.43 -18.89
N ILE A 444 27.52 3.00 -17.68
CA ILE A 444 28.57 2.79 -16.67
C ILE A 444 27.88 2.14 -15.48
#